data_AF-E3FL75-F1
#
_entry.id   AF-E3FL75-F1
#
_cell.length_a   1.000
_cell.length_b   1.000
_cell.length_c   1.000
_cell.angle_alpha   90.00
_cell.angle_beta   90.00
_cell.angle_gamma   90.00
#
_symmetry.space_group_name_H-M   'P 1'
#
loop_
_entity.id
_entity.type
_entity.pdbx_description
1 polymer ?
#
loop_
_entity_poly.entity_id
_entity_poly.type
_entity_poly.pdbx_seq_one_letter_code
_entity_poly.pdbx_strand_id
1 'polypeptide(L)'
;MKLFVLVAGVLWMTGCATGGPMGGQMAFEGLRYRPLTPAAAPRDIPEETESPEPAIAQAPVAEPSRSPASPAGAARKPSSSKPTPRVARAPAKKPAAPARSEGTLSARDTVLATARSLVGQSKVTVKGRPYSADCTGLVEAAYASAGISLRGTSKPGDNGVTAIYRHAQAHGRVYTRGQPAPGDIVFFRETYDQNRDGRRNDGLTHVGLVDKVAADGTVTVIHRVKRGVVRYRMNLAQPRVAKDARSGQVINDTLRAPSSGHSFALTGQLFAAYATVLPAPAPVAVASR
;
A
#
# COMPACT_ATOMS: atom_id res chain seq x y z
N MET A 1 51.36 55.75 -35.27
CA MET A 1 51.67 56.64 -34.13
C MET A 1 50.53 56.55 -33.13
N LYS A 2 50.88 56.24 -31.86
CA LYS A 2 50.23 56.57 -30.56
C LYS A 2 48.69 56.70 -30.51
N LEU A 3 47.92 55.84 -29.84
CA LEU A 3 47.81 55.56 -28.38
C LEU A 3 46.99 56.62 -27.60
N PHE A 4 46.04 56.13 -26.78
CA PHE A 4 45.26 56.77 -25.68
C PHE A 4 44.06 57.65 -26.09
N VAL A 5 42.89 57.70 -25.43
CA VAL A 5 42.39 57.39 -24.05
C VAL A 5 40.83 57.34 -24.16
N LEU A 6 40.11 56.31 -23.70
CA LEU A 6 39.51 56.10 -22.37
C LEU A 6 38.16 56.86 -22.11
N VAL A 7 37.15 56.07 -21.67
CA VAL A 7 36.08 56.39 -20.67
C VAL A 7 34.60 56.38 -21.14
N ALA A 8 33.87 55.54 -20.40
CA ALA A 8 32.45 55.61 -19.98
C ALA A 8 31.33 55.18 -20.94
N GLY A 9 30.51 54.25 -20.42
CA GLY A 9 29.17 54.03 -20.97
C GLY A 9 28.49 52.70 -20.64
N VAL A 10 28.77 52.05 -19.50
CA VAL A 10 27.90 50.96 -19.02
C VAL A 10 26.62 51.58 -18.48
N LEU A 11 25.51 51.41 -19.21
CA LEU A 11 24.16 51.50 -18.67
C LEU A 11 23.23 50.55 -19.47
N TRP A 12 23.31 49.25 -19.16
CA TRP A 12 22.28 48.30 -19.56
C TRP A 12 21.07 48.47 -18.65
N MET A 13 20.08 49.22 -19.13
CA MET A 13 18.74 49.25 -18.56
C MET A 13 18.04 47.92 -18.86
N THR A 14 18.22 46.92 -18.01
CA THR A 14 17.29 45.78 -17.92
C THR A 14 16.02 46.24 -17.20
N GLY A 15 15.13 46.90 -17.95
CA GLY A 15 13.78 47.18 -17.50
C GLY A 15 12.95 45.90 -17.49
N CYS A 16 12.42 45.55 -16.31
CA CYS A 16 11.47 44.47 -16.11
C CYS A 16 10.21 44.70 -16.95
N ALA A 17 9.94 43.81 -17.92
CA ALA A 17 8.66 43.71 -18.59
C ALA A 17 7.62 43.06 -17.65
N THR A 18 7.16 43.79 -16.64
CA THR A 18 5.89 43.53 -15.95
C THR A 18 4.79 44.26 -16.69
N GLY A 19 4.27 43.62 -17.74
CA GLY A 19 3.05 44.04 -18.44
C GLY A 19 2.11 42.85 -18.55
N GLY A 20 1.17 42.72 -17.61
CA GLY A 20 0.03 41.82 -17.76
C GLY A 20 -0.90 42.36 -18.87
N PRO A 21 -1.56 41.48 -19.65
CA PRO A 21 -2.45 41.93 -20.72
C PRO A 21 -3.62 42.74 -20.14
N MET A 22 -3.88 43.92 -20.72
CA MET A 22 -5.13 44.63 -20.55
C MET A 22 -6.25 43.85 -21.26
N GLY A 23 -7.31 43.55 -20.52
CA GLY A 23 -8.52 42.91 -21.04
C GLY A 23 -8.87 41.65 -20.27
N GLY A 24 -9.50 41.81 -19.10
CA GLY A 24 -9.98 40.66 -18.34
C GLY A 24 -10.33 40.90 -16.88
N GLN A 25 -10.88 42.07 -16.51
CA GLN A 25 -11.68 42.12 -15.29
C GLN A 25 -13.08 41.62 -15.61
N MET A 26 -13.26 40.30 -15.63
CA MET A 26 -14.59 39.72 -15.45
C MET A 26 -14.81 39.58 -13.95
N ALA A 27 -15.64 40.47 -13.40
CA ALA A 27 -16.21 40.31 -12.08
C ALA A 27 -17.06 39.01 -12.07
N PHE A 28 -16.52 37.95 -11.50
CA PHE A 28 -17.26 36.71 -11.20
C PHE A 28 -17.85 36.74 -9.77
N GLU A 29 -18.22 37.91 -9.27
CA GLU A 29 -19.05 38.04 -8.08
C GLU A 29 -20.52 38.12 -8.51
N GLY A 30 -21.25 36.99 -8.39
CA GLY A 30 -22.71 37.03 -8.39
C GLY A 30 -23.44 35.78 -8.89
N LEU A 31 -22.82 34.94 -9.71
CA LEU A 31 -23.50 33.75 -10.22
C LEU A 31 -23.39 32.59 -9.23
N ARG A 32 -24.31 32.56 -8.26
CA ARG A 32 -24.63 31.33 -7.52
C ARG A 32 -25.17 30.30 -8.51
N TYR A 33 -24.33 29.34 -8.86
CA TYR A 33 -24.75 28.16 -9.63
C TYR A 33 -25.88 27.45 -8.88
N ARG A 34 -27.08 27.48 -9.46
CA ARG A 34 -28.23 26.67 -9.05
C ARG A 34 -28.41 25.58 -10.11
N PRO A 35 -28.09 24.31 -9.81
CA PRO A 35 -28.31 23.23 -10.77
C PRO A 35 -29.81 23.13 -11.09
N LEU A 36 -30.13 22.99 -12.38
CA LEU A 36 -31.48 22.75 -12.87
C LEU A 36 -31.94 21.31 -12.65
N THR A 37 -31.02 20.42 -12.24
CA THR A 37 -31.33 19.05 -11.88
C THR A 37 -31.58 18.95 -10.37
N PRO A 38 -32.67 18.29 -9.93
CA PRO A 38 -32.85 17.97 -8.52
C PRO A 38 -31.65 17.14 -8.02
N ALA A 39 -31.35 17.24 -6.73
CA ALA A 39 -30.31 16.43 -6.11
C ALA A 39 -30.54 14.95 -6.45
N ALA A 40 -29.48 14.24 -6.86
CA ALA A 40 -29.55 12.80 -7.06
C ALA A 40 -30.14 12.17 -5.78
N ALA A 41 -31.14 11.32 -5.95
CA ALA A 41 -31.81 10.68 -4.82
C ALA A 41 -30.76 10.02 -3.90
N PRO A 42 -30.93 10.13 -2.56
CA PRO A 42 -30.07 9.42 -1.62
C PRO A 42 -29.99 7.96 -2.02
N ARG A 43 -28.78 7.44 -2.19
CA ARG A 43 -28.59 6.00 -2.32
C ARG A 43 -28.59 5.43 -0.91
N ASP A 44 -29.48 4.49 -0.65
CA ASP A 44 -29.53 3.78 0.62
C ASP A 44 -28.17 3.13 0.87
N ILE A 45 -27.55 3.53 1.99
CA ILE A 45 -26.39 2.84 2.55
C ILE A 45 -26.99 1.64 3.28
N PRO A 46 -26.60 0.40 2.98
CA PRO A 46 -26.98 -0.73 3.83
C PRO A 46 -26.47 -0.44 5.23
N GLU A 47 -27.38 -0.36 6.21
CA GLU A 47 -27.04 -0.27 7.62
C GLU A 47 -26.12 -1.44 7.97
N GLU A 48 -24.93 -1.11 8.51
CA GLU A 48 -24.13 -2.11 9.21
C GLU A 48 -24.98 -2.64 10.36
N THR A 49 -25.45 -3.87 10.24
CA THR A 49 -26.08 -4.58 11.33
C THR A 49 -25.09 -4.60 12.49
N GLU A 50 -25.37 -3.82 13.53
CA GLU A 50 -24.67 -3.87 14.81
C GLU A 50 -24.66 -5.33 15.28
N SER A 51 -23.51 -5.98 15.12
CA SER A 51 -23.23 -7.24 15.79
C SER A 51 -23.03 -6.91 17.27
N PRO A 52 -23.74 -7.58 18.19
CA PRO A 52 -23.70 -7.23 19.60
C PRO A 52 -22.30 -7.45 20.17
N GLU A 53 -21.90 -6.56 21.08
CA GLU A 53 -20.67 -6.64 21.86
C GLU A 53 -20.49 -8.05 22.48
N PRO A 54 -19.29 -8.65 22.44
CA PRO A 54 -19.05 -9.85 23.21
C PRO A 54 -18.91 -9.45 24.68
N ALA A 55 -19.86 -9.93 25.48
CA ALA A 55 -19.82 -9.91 26.94
C ALA A 55 -18.49 -10.49 27.45
N ILE A 56 -17.79 -9.70 28.26
CA ILE A 56 -16.56 -10.11 28.94
C ILE A 56 -16.94 -11.11 30.03
N ALA A 57 -16.75 -12.40 29.75
CA ALA A 57 -16.74 -13.44 30.76
C ALA A 57 -15.38 -13.42 31.49
N GLN A 58 -15.41 -13.12 32.79
CA GLN A 58 -14.25 -13.21 33.67
C GLN A 58 -13.93 -14.68 33.94
N ALA A 59 -12.70 -15.11 33.64
CA ALA A 59 -12.16 -16.41 34.05
C ALA A 59 -11.14 -16.20 35.20
N PRO A 60 -11.08 -17.13 36.18
CA PRO A 60 -10.32 -16.94 37.41
C PRO A 60 -8.81 -17.13 37.26
N VAL A 61 -8.09 -16.45 38.15
CA VAL A 61 -6.64 -16.39 38.31
C VAL A 61 -6.05 -17.76 38.62
N ALA A 62 -5.05 -18.18 37.85
CA ALA A 62 -4.21 -19.35 38.14
C ALA A 62 -2.79 -18.90 38.46
N GLU A 63 -2.33 -19.20 39.67
CA GLU A 63 -0.95 -19.04 40.13
C GLU A 63 -0.05 -20.25 39.76
N PRO A 64 1.28 -20.08 39.75
CA PRO A 64 2.19 -20.98 39.03
C PRO A 64 2.70 -22.12 39.92
N SER A 65 2.60 -23.35 39.41
CA SER A 65 3.23 -24.53 40.03
C SER A 65 4.61 -24.82 39.43
N ARG A 66 5.57 -24.98 40.33
CA ARG A 66 7.00 -25.21 40.10
C ARG A 66 7.27 -26.67 39.71
N SER A 67 8.21 -26.88 38.79
CA SER A 67 8.91 -28.18 38.64
C SER A 67 9.76 -28.50 39.87
N PRO A 68 9.97 -29.80 40.17
CA PRO A 68 11.35 -30.26 40.27
C PRO A 68 11.62 -31.63 39.59
N ALA A 69 12.92 -31.87 39.43
CA ALA A 69 13.59 -32.90 38.65
C ALA A 69 13.49 -34.34 39.18
N SER A 70 13.89 -35.29 38.30
CA SER A 70 14.13 -36.72 38.52
C SER A 70 15.15 -37.04 39.64
N PRO A 71 15.22 -38.30 40.10
CA PRO A 71 16.31 -39.17 39.62
C PRO A 71 16.00 -40.68 39.43
N ALA A 72 16.88 -41.27 38.61
CA ALA A 72 17.40 -42.63 38.40
C ALA A 72 16.94 -43.88 39.22
N GLY A 73 16.94 -45.04 38.54
CA GLY A 73 17.67 -46.24 39.03
C GLY A 73 17.08 -47.65 38.81
N ALA A 74 17.71 -48.43 37.90
CA ALA A 74 18.01 -49.89 37.97
C ALA A 74 16.84 -50.93 37.98
N ALA A 75 16.88 -52.17 37.44
CA ALA A 75 17.88 -53.04 36.81
C ALA A 75 17.20 -54.23 36.06
N ARG A 76 17.87 -54.77 35.01
CA ARG A 76 18.12 -56.21 34.62
C ARG A 76 16.96 -57.25 34.60
N LYS A 77 16.86 -58.30 33.75
CA LYS A 77 17.47 -58.87 32.51
C LYS A 77 16.68 -60.21 32.22
N PRO A 78 17.10 -61.18 31.36
CA PRO A 78 16.59 -61.52 30.01
C PRO A 78 15.88 -62.91 29.85
N SER A 79 15.35 -63.24 28.66
CA SER A 79 15.30 -64.65 28.18
C SER A 79 15.19 -64.83 26.65
N SER A 80 16.27 -65.42 26.08
CA SER A 80 16.44 -66.33 24.92
C SER A 80 15.36 -66.48 23.82
N SER A 81 15.68 -66.25 22.52
CA SER A 81 16.16 -67.19 21.45
C SER A 81 15.01 -67.86 20.64
N LYS A 82 14.96 -68.11 19.30
CA LYS A 82 15.84 -68.10 18.11
C LYS A 82 14.91 -68.20 16.82
N PRO A 83 15.30 -68.53 15.55
CA PRO A 83 15.31 -67.60 14.39
C PRO A 83 14.62 -68.03 13.06
N THR A 84 14.69 -67.12 12.05
CA THR A 84 14.65 -67.25 10.55
C THR A 84 13.31 -67.09 9.80
N PRO A 85 13.27 -66.72 8.48
CA PRO A 85 14.38 -66.40 7.56
C PRO A 85 14.31 -65.01 6.87
N ARG A 86 15.46 -64.71 6.27
CA ARG A 86 15.93 -63.53 5.55
C ARG A 86 15.29 -63.41 4.16
N VAL A 87 14.52 -62.35 3.91
CA VAL A 87 14.21 -61.88 2.55
C VAL A 87 15.20 -60.76 2.19
N ALA A 88 15.93 -60.95 1.11
CA ALA A 88 16.89 -60.01 0.57
C ALA A 88 16.19 -58.70 0.15
N ARG A 89 16.64 -57.56 0.71
CA ARG A 89 16.19 -56.23 0.30
C ARG A 89 17.27 -55.60 -0.59
N ALA A 90 16.86 -55.25 -1.80
CA ALA A 90 17.62 -54.54 -2.82
C ALA A 90 18.28 -53.24 -2.28
N PRO A 91 19.38 -52.76 -2.90
CA PRO A 91 20.12 -51.61 -2.41
C PRO A 91 19.25 -50.34 -2.44
N ALA A 92 19.08 -49.72 -1.28
CA ALA A 92 18.37 -48.46 -1.12
C ALA A 92 19.11 -47.35 -1.88
N LYS A 93 18.45 -46.81 -2.91
CA LYS A 93 18.84 -45.60 -3.62
C LYS A 93 18.88 -44.45 -2.59
N LYS A 94 20.07 -43.88 -2.38
CA LYS A 94 20.32 -42.70 -1.54
C LYS A 94 19.28 -41.61 -1.87
N PRO A 95 18.52 -41.06 -0.89
CA PRO A 95 17.67 -39.93 -1.17
C PRO A 95 18.55 -38.78 -1.65
N ALA A 96 18.34 -38.34 -2.89
CA ALA A 96 18.89 -37.10 -3.37
C ALA A 96 18.36 -35.99 -2.46
N ALA A 97 19.27 -35.18 -1.91
CA ALA A 97 18.93 -33.95 -1.23
C ALA A 97 17.98 -33.13 -2.13
N PRO A 98 16.95 -32.46 -1.57
CA PRO A 98 16.07 -31.63 -2.38
C PRO A 98 16.92 -30.56 -3.06
N ALA A 99 16.90 -30.58 -4.40
CA ALA A 99 17.51 -29.54 -5.21
C ALA A 99 17.00 -28.19 -4.69
N ARG A 100 17.93 -27.32 -4.27
CA ARG A 100 17.63 -25.92 -4.02
C ARG A 100 17.00 -25.37 -5.29
N SER A 101 15.79 -24.82 -5.19
CA SER A 101 15.13 -24.18 -6.33
C SER A 101 15.93 -22.93 -6.69
N GLU A 102 16.79 -23.05 -7.69
CA GLU A 102 17.41 -21.93 -8.39
C GLU A 102 16.29 -21.04 -8.98
N GLY A 103 16.03 -19.89 -8.35
CA GLY A 103 15.89 -18.63 -9.07
C GLY A 103 14.53 -18.13 -9.56
N THR A 104 13.38 -18.75 -9.24
CA THR A 104 12.08 -18.12 -9.58
C THR A 104 11.67 -17.11 -8.50
N LEU A 105 11.77 -15.81 -8.80
CA LEU A 105 11.22 -14.75 -7.94
C LEU A 105 9.74 -15.06 -7.65
N SER A 106 9.32 -14.90 -6.40
CA SER A 106 7.91 -15.05 -6.07
C SER A 106 7.07 -14.00 -6.81
N ALA A 107 5.76 -14.25 -6.96
CA ALA A 107 4.85 -13.24 -7.51
C ALA A 107 4.96 -11.91 -6.75
N ARG A 108 5.10 -11.97 -5.42
CA ARG A 108 5.26 -10.80 -4.55
C ARG A 108 6.56 -10.04 -4.83
N ASP A 109 7.66 -10.75 -5.01
CA ASP A 109 8.95 -10.13 -5.36
C ASP A 109 8.88 -9.45 -6.73
N THR A 110 8.23 -10.08 -7.70
CA THR A 110 8.04 -9.54 -9.05
C THR A 110 7.19 -8.26 -9.04
N VAL A 111 6.08 -8.26 -8.28
CA VAL A 111 5.22 -7.09 -8.08
C VAL A 111 6.00 -5.94 -7.42
N LEU A 112 6.72 -6.23 -6.34
CA LEU A 112 7.50 -5.23 -5.61
C LEU A 112 8.64 -4.66 -6.46
N ALA A 113 9.40 -5.50 -7.16
CA ALA A 113 10.47 -5.07 -8.04
C ALA A 113 9.94 -4.15 -9.15
N THR A 114 8.82 -4.51 -9.76
CA THR A 114 8.18 -3.69 -10.79
C THR A 114 7.73 -2.33 -10.21
N ALA A 115 6.98 -2.33 -9.10
CA ALA A 115 6.54 -1.08 -8.47
C ALA A 115 7.70 -0.17 -8.07
N ARG A 116 8.79 -0.73 -7.52
CA ARG A 116 10.00 0.01 -7.14
C ARG A 116 10.72 0.60 -8.34
N SER A 117 10.78 -0.12 -9.47
CA SER A 117 11.40 0.36 -10.71
C SER A 117 10.69 1.58 -11.32
N LEU A 118 9.39 1.72 -11.04
CA LEU A 118 8.57 2.83 -11.52
C LEU A 118 8.72 4.10 -10.68
N VAL A 119 9.32 4.04 -9.48
CA VAL A 119 9.47 5.23 -8.63
C VAL A 119 10.32 6.30 -9.33
N GLY A 120 9.83 7.54 -9.34
CA GLY A 120 10.41 8.67 -10.06
C GLY A 120 9.90 8.82 -11.49
N GLN A 121 9.21 7.83 -12.04
CA GLN A 121 8.68 7.90 -13.40
C GLN A 121 7.34 8.68 -13.45
N SER A 122 7.18 9.50 -14.50
CA SER A 122 5.93 10.22 -14.76
C SER A 122 4.91 9.37 -15.54
N LYS A 123 5.40 8.43 -16.34
CA LYS A 123 4.63 7.45 -17.12
C LYS A 123 4.71 6.08 -16.47
N VAL A 124 3.67 5.27 -16.66
CA VAL A 124 3.65 3.87 -16.21
C VAL A 124 3.84 2.99 -17.43
N THR A 125 5.06 2.50 -17.62
CA THR A 125 5.41 1.58 -18.72
C THR A 125 6.20 0.41 -18.14
N VAL A 126 5.74 -0.81 -18.40
CA VAL A 126 6.41 -2.03 -17.94
C VAL A 126 6.67 -2.92 -19.16
N LYS A 127 7.94 -3.27 -19.40
CA LYS A 127 8.36 -4.10 -20.55
C LYS A 127 7.81 -3.58 -21.90
N GLY A 128 7.86 -2.26 -22.11
CA GLY A 128 7.37 -1.61 -23.34
C GLY A 128 5.85 -1.45 -23.42
N ARG A 129 5.07 -2.05 -22.52
CA ARG A 129 3.61 -1.89 -22.48
C ARG A 129 3.22 -0.65 -21.66
N PRO A 130 2.48 0.31 -22.23
CA PRO A 130 1.96 1.45 -21.49
C PRO A 130 0.74 1.06 -20.65
N TYR A 131 0.58 1.71 -19.51
CA TYR A 131 -0.58 1.65 -18.63
C TYR A 131 -1.13 3.06 -18.39
N SER A 132 -2.34 3.14 -17.83
CA SER A 132 -2.92 4.41 -17.40
C SER A 132 -1.95 5.20 -16.53
N ALA A 133 -1.80 6.47 -16.85
CA ALA A 133 -0.96 7.38 -16.11
C ALA A 133 -1.76 7.92 -14.91
N ASP A 134 -2.10 7.05 -13.97
CA ASP A 134 -2.86 7.30 -12.74
C ASP A 134 -2.49 6.28 -11.64
N CYS A 135 -3.15 6.36 -10.48
CA CYS A 135 -2.86 5.48 -9.34
C CYS A 135 -3.25 4.02 -9.60
N THR A 136 -4.33 3.77 -10.32
CA THR A 136 -4.80 2.43 -10.68
C THR A 136 -3.87 1.77 -11.68
N GLY A 137 -3.44 2.49 -12.72
CA GLY A 137 -2.52 1.98 -13.74
C GLY A 137 -1.16 1.55 -13.18
N LEU A 138 -0.65 2.24 -12.16
CA LEU A 138 0.56 1.80 -11.43
C LEU A 138 0.36 0.43 -10.76
N VAL A 139 -0.74 0.25 -10.01
CA VAL A 139 -1.01 -0.99 -9.28
C VAL A 139 -1.29 -2.13 -10.26
N GLU A 140 -2.07 -1.87 -11.31
CA GLU A 140 -2.32 -2.83 -12.39
C GLU A 140 -1.02 -3.25 -13.10
N ALA A 141 -0.13 -2.30 -13.41
CA ALA A 141 1.15 -2.60 -14.06
C ALA A 141 2.04 -3.49 -13.18
N ALA A 142 2.09 -3.21 -11.87
CA ALA A 142 2.85 -4.01 -10.93
C ALA A 142 2.29 -5.45 -10.85
N TYR A 143 0.98 -5.63 -10.68
CA TYR A 143 0.37 -6.96 -10.59
C TYR A 143 0.40 -7.75 -11.90
N ALA A 144 0.21 -7.08 -13.04
CA ALA A 144 0.29 -7.72 -14.36
C ALA A 144 1.69 -8.27 -14.66
N SER A 145 2.75 -7.69 -14.06
CA SER A 145 4.12 -8.21 -14.21
C SER A 145 4.30 -9.62 -13.63
N ALA A 146 3.46 -9.99 -12.67
CA ALA A 146 3.39 -11.33 -12.07
C ALA A 146 2.26 -12.19 -12.67
N GLY A 147 1.67 -11.77 -13.78
CA GLY A 147 0.57 -12.50 -14.45
C GLY A 147 -0.79 -12.34 -13.78
N ILE A 148 -0.95 -11.41 -12.84
CA ILE A 148 -2.20 -11.21 -12.09
C ILE A 148 -2.96 -10.02 -12.69
N SER A 149 -4.15 -10.29 -13.20
CA SER A 149 -5.07 -9.25 -13.66
C SER A 149 -5.98 -8.82 -12.51
N LEU A 150 -5.94 -7.54 -12.15
CA LEU A 150 -6.86 -6.94 -11.18
C LEU A 150 -8.20 -6.48 -11.80
N ARG A 151 -8.47 -6.93 -13.02
CA ARG A 151 -9.68 -6.60 -13.81
C ARG A 151 -10.65 -7.78 -13.79
N GLY A 152 -11.87 -7.56 -14.28
CA GLY A 152 -12.85 -8.63 -14.54
C GLY A 152 -13.99 -8.74 -13.53
N THR A 153 -13.89 -8.05 -12.39
CA THR A 153 -14.96 -8.00 -11.38
C THR A 153 -15.69 -6.66 -11.33
N SER A 154 -15.30 -5.69 -12.17
CA SER A 154 -15.88 -4.35 -12.21
C SER A 154 -17.36 -4.37 -12.53
N LYS A 155 -18.13 -3.50 -11.86
CA LYS A 155 -19.56 -3.29 -12.11
C LYS A 155 -19.81 -1.94 -12.80
N PRO A 156 -20.94 -1.77 -13.51
CA PRO A 156 -21.35 -0.46 -14.00
C PRO A 156 -21.36 0.57 -12.86
N GLY A 157 -20.69 1.71 -13.08
CA GLY A 157 -20.55 2.78 -12.09
C GLY A 157 -19.35 2.67 -11.15
N ASP A 158 -18.58 1.57 -11.17
CA ASP A 158 -17.32 1.51 -10.43
C ASP A 158 -16.30 2.49 -11.05
N ASN A 159 -15.65 3.31 -10.21
CA ASN A 159 -14.40 3.94 -10.60
C ASN A 159 -13.25 2.91 -10.58
N GLY A 160 -12.09 3.24 -11.15
CA GLY A 160 -10.98 2.29 -11.25
C GLY A 160 -10.45 1.78 -9.89
N VAL A 161 -10.50 2.60 -8.84
CA VAL A 161 -10.10 2.21 -7.49
C VAL A 161 -11.12 1.24 -6.89
N THR A 162 -12.41 1.53 -7.02
CA THR A 162 -13.51 0.65 -6.59
C THR A 162 -13.48 -0.68 -7.33
N ALA A 163 -13.13 -0.68 -8.62
CA ALA A 163 -12.95 -1.91 -9.40
C ALA A 163 -11.84 -2.80 -8.83
N ILE A 164 -10.67 -2.23 -8.49
CA ILE A 164 -9.57 -2.98 -7.86
C ILE A 164 -9.98 -3.47 -6.46
N TYR A 165 -10.66 -2.63 -5.68
CA TYR A 165 -11.16 -3.01 -4.36
C TYR A 165 -12.12 -4.20 -4.45
N ARG A 166 -13.07 -4.16 -5.39
CA ARG A 166 -14.02 -5.24 -5.65
C ARG A 166 -13.33 -6.52 -6.10
N HIS A 167 -12.30 -6.41 -6.94
CA HIS A 167 -11.47 -7.57 -7.31
C HIS A 167 -10.84 -8.20 -6.06
N ALA A 168 -10.25 -7.36 -5.20
CA ALA A 168 -9.61 -7.83 -3.98
C ALA A 168 -10.60 -8.45 -2.97
N GLN A 169 -11.84 -7.98 -2.93
CA GLN A 169 -12.92 -8.63 -2.16
C GLN A 169 -13.27 -10.02 -2.69
N ALA A 170 -13.28 -10.19 -4.02
CA ALA A 170 -13.67 -11.45 -4.66
C ALA A 170 -12.55 -12.50 -4.66
N HIS A 171 -11.29 -12.08 -4.73
CA HIS A 171 -10.15 -12.97 -4.98
C HIS A 171 -9.04 -12.90 -3.92
N GLY A 172 -9.28 -12.19 -2.83
CA GLY A 172 -8.29 -11.98 -1.79
C GLY A 172 -8.94 -11.70 -0.44
N ARG A 173 -8.23 -10.92 0.38
CA ARG A 173 -8.71 -10.46 1.68
C ARG A 173 -8.61 -8.95 1.76
N VAL A 174 -9.72 -8.29 2.07
CA VAL A 174 -9.76 -6.87 2.43
C VAL A 174 -9.88 -6.75 3.94
N TYR A 175 -9.10 -5.85 4.55
CA TYR A 175 -9.06 -5.68 6.00
C TYR A 175 -8.68 -4.26 6.40
N THR A 176 -9.17 -3.83 7.57
CA THR A 176 -8.92 -2.49 8.13
C THR A 176 -8.05 -2.52 9.39
N ARG A 177 -7.82 -3.71 9.96
CA ARG A 177 -7.03 -3.93 11.18
C ARG A 177 -5.89 -4.91 10.93
N GLY A 178 -4.80 -4.75 11.68
CA GLY A 178 -3.57 -5.54 11.51
C GLY A 178 -2.54 -4.84 10.63
N GLN A 179 -1.38 -5.50 10.46
CA GLN A 179 -0.29 -4.98 9.63
C GLN A 179 -0.34 -5.58 8.22
N PRO A 180 -0.11 -4.76 7.18
CA PRO A 180 -0.04 -5.27 5.81
C PRO A 180 1.30 -5.94 5.52
N ALA A 181 1.31 -6.78 4.48
CA ALA A 181 2.55 -7.33 3.94
C ALA A 181 3.07 -6.48 2.76
N PRO A 182 4.40 -6.37 2.55
CA PRO A 182 4.97 -5.77 1.34
C PRO A 182 4.40 -6.40 0.07
N GLY A 183 3.81 -5.60 -0.81
CA GLY A 183 3.12 -6.04 -2.02
C GLY A 183 1.59 -6.03 -1.89
N ASP A 184 1.04 -5.82 -0.70
CA ASP A 184 -0.39 -5.60 -0.51
C ASP A 184 -0.83 -4.25 -1.08
N ILE A 185 -2.13 -4.10 -1.29
CA ILE A 185 -2.75 -2.88 -1.81
C ILE A 185 -3.27 -2.06 -0.64
N VAL A 186 -3.15 -0.74 -0.70
CA VAL A 186 -3.77 0.19 0.24
C VAL A 186 -4.75 1.10 -0.49
N PHE A 187 -5.92 1.30 0.10
CA PHE A 187 -6.99 2.13 -0.43
C PHE A 187 -7.20 3.36 0.45
N PHE A 188 -7.47 4.49 -0.20
CA PHE A 188 -7.78 5.75 0.45
C PHE A 188 -9.10 6.32 -0.07
N ARG A 189 -9.80 6.99 0.84
CA ARG A 189 -11.08 7.65 0.56
C ARG A 189 -10.94 9.16 0.45
N GLU A 190 -11.83 9.77 -0.33
CA GLU A 190 -12.01 11.22 -0.42
C GLU A 190 -10.74 12.04 -0.73
N THR A 191 -9.74 11.48 -1.41
CA THR A 191 -8.45 12.14 -1.67
C THR A 191 -8.55 13.32 -2.63
N TYR A 192 -9.57 13.35 -3.48
CA TYR A 192 -9.96 14.46 -4.33
C TYR A 192 -11.47 14.39 -4.56
N ASP A 193 -12.04 15.52 -4.99
CA ASP A 193 -13.44 15.63 -5.38
C ASP A 193 -13.61 15.06 -6.80
N GLN A 194 -14.11 13.82 -6.89
CA GLN A 194 -14.17 13.08 -8.15
C GLN A 194 -15.34 13.54 -9.02
N ASN A 195 -16.52 13.75 -8.42
CA ASN A 195 -17.72 14.17 -9.12
C ASN A 195 -17.83 15.71 -9.31
N ARG A 196 -16.95 16.49 -8.66
CA ARG A 196 -16.86 17.96 -8.70
C ARG A 196 -18.06 18.66 -8.06
N ASP A 197 -18.69 18.05 -7.06
CA ASP A 197 -19.83 18.63 -6.32
C ASP A 197 -19.41 19.47 -5.10
N GLY A 198 -18.12 19.53 -4.79
CA GLY A 198 -17.53 20.28 -3.67
C GLY A 198 -17.62 19.56 -2.32
N ARG A 199 -18.18 18.34 -2.26
CA ARG A 199 -18.41 17.55 -1.05
C ARG A 199 -17.31 16.49 -0.88
N ARG A 200 -17.44 15.67 0.16
CA ARG A 200 -16.54 14.56 0.51
C ARG A 200 -17.37 13.28 0.62
N ASN A 201 -17.82 12.81 -0.53
CA ASN A 201 -18.78 11.71 -0.72
C ASN A 201 -18.44 10.84 -1.94
N ASP A 202 -17.19 10.84 -2.41
CA ASP A 202 -16.77 10.10 -3.60
C ASP A 202 -16.37 8.64 -3.30
N GLY A 203 -16.23 8.29 -2.03
CA GLY A 203 -15.81 6.99 -1.56
C GLY A 203 -14.32 6.74 -1.83
N LEU A 204 -14.00 5.57 -2.38
CA LEU A 204 -12.63 5.19 -2.71
C LEU A 204 -12.15 5.96 -3.93
N THR A 205 -11.11 6.77 -3.74
CA THR A 205 -10.61 7.69 -4.77
C THR A 205 -9.12 7.50 -5.05
N HIS A 206 -8.38 6.83 -4.18
CA HIS A 206 -6.95 6.58 -4.42
C HIS A 206 -6.52 5.20 -3.97
N VAL A 207 -5.48 4.70 -4.64
CA VAL A 207 -4.88 3.40 -4.35
C VAL A 207 -3.35 3.52 -4.38
N GLY A 208 -2.70 2.66 -3.61
CA GLY A 208 -1.25 2.50 -3.63
C GLY A 208 -0.84 1.07 -3.33
N LEU A 209 0.46 0.82 -3.46
CA LEU A 209 1.09 -0.47 -3.19
C LEU A 209 1.99 -0.36 -1.96
N VAL A 210 1.84 -1.29 -1.02
CA VAL A 210 2.66 -1.36 0.20
C VAL A 210 4.07 -1.79 -0.19
N ASP A 211 5.06 -0.92 -0.01
CA ASP A 211 6.47 -1.20 -0.32
C ASP A 211 7.17 -1.94 0.84
N LYS A 212 6.98 -1.42 2.06
CA LYS A 212 7.54 -1.99 3.30
C LYS A 212 6.79 -1.48 4.52
N VAL A 213 6.95 -2.18 5.64
CA VAL A 213 6.45 -1.80 6.96
C VAL A 213 7.65 -1.69 7.90
N ALA A 214 7.82 -0.53 8.53
CA ALA A 214 8.86 -0.31 9.52
C ALA A 214 8.45 -0.88 10.90
N ALA A 215 9.41 -1.02 11.82
CA ALA A 215 9.19 -1.62 13.13
C ALA A 215 8.19 -0.83 14.01
N ASP A 216 8.08 0.47 13.78
CA ASP A 216 7.12 1.37 14.43
C ASP A 216 5.70 1.30 13.81
N GLY A 217 5.49 0.41 12.84
CA GLY A 217 4.24 0.27 12.09
C GLY A 217 4.07 1.29 10.96
N THR A 218 5.06 2.14 10.68
CA THR A 218 4.99 3.09 9.56
C THR A 218 5.09 2.33 8.23
N VAL A 219 4.04 2.43 7.43
CA VAL A 219 3.93 1.82 6.11
C VAL A 219 4.47 2.78 5.06
N THR A 220 5.41 2.31 4.23
CA THR A 220 5.81 3.00 3.01
C THR A 220 4.92 2.54 1.87
N VAL A 221 4.30 3.47 1.15
CA VAL A 221 3.36 3.24 0.06
C VAL A 221 3.92 3.82 -1.22
N ILE A 222 4.10 2.98 -2.24
CA ILE A 222 4.36 3.43 -3.62
C ILE A 222 3.01 3.72 -4.28
N HIS A 223 2.83 4.94 -4.75
CA HIS A 223 1.61 5.35 -5.45
C HIS A 223 1.94 6.34 -6.56
N ARG A 224 1.01 6.56 -7.48
CA ARG A 224 1.17 7.58 -8.53
C ARG A 224 0.30 8.78 -8.24
N VAL A 225 0.91 9.95 -8.25
CA VAL A 225 0.24 11.26 -8.19
C VAL A 225 0.54 12.05 -9.47
N LYS A 226 0.01 13.27 -9.60
CA LYS A 226 0.19 14.12 -10.79
C LYS A 226 1.67 14.30 -11.19
N ARG A 227 2.58 14.43 -10.22
CA ARG A 227 4.03 14.59 -10.47
C ARG A 227 4.78 13.29 -10.81
N GLY A 228 4.10 12.14 -10.77
CA GLY A 228 4.71 10.83 -11.03
C GLY A 228 4.56 9.85 -9.87
N VAL A 229 5.28 8.74 -9.96
CA VAL A 229 5.29 7.66 -8.96
C VAL A 229 6.24 8.04 -7.82
N VAL A 230 5.73 8.05 -6.59
CA VAL A 230 6.47 8.46 -5.40
C VAL A 230 6.19 7.52 -4.23
N ARG A 231 6.97 7.67 -3.14
CA ARG A 231 6.78 6.95 -1.89
C ARG A 231 6.22 7.86 -0.81
N TYR A 232 5.08 7.50 -0.24
CA TYR A 232 4.49 8.14 0.93
C TYR A 232 4.58 7.25 2.16
N ARG A 233 4.52 7.86 3.33
CA ARG A 233 4.50 7.23 4.65
C ARG A 233 3.09 7.31 5.21
N MET A 234 2.69 6.27 5.92
CA MET A 234 1.42 6.19 6.63
C MET A 234 1.59 5.40 7.92
N ASN A 235 1.22 6.00 9.05
CA ASN A 235 1.21 5.35 10.35
C ASN A 235 -0.18 5.47 10.96
N LEU A 236 -0.87 4.33 11.10
CA LEU A 236 -2.25 4.25 11.58
C LEU A 236 -2.35 4.31 13.11
N ALA A 237 -1.26 4.15 13.85
CA ALA A 237 -1.25 4.37 15.30
C ALA A 237 -1.34 5.86 15.64
N GLN A 238 -0.90 6.74 14.73
CA GLN A 238 -0.92 8.19 14.90
C GLN A 238 -1.46 8.88 13.64
N PRO A 239 -2.72 8.62 13.23
CA PRO A 239 -3.21 8.94 11.89
C PRO A 239 -3.28 10.44 11.59
N ARG A 240 -3.34 11.30 12.62
CA ARG A 240 -3.39 12.77 12.51
C ARG A 240 -2.04 13.45 12.72
N VAL A 241 -0.97 12.68 12.93
CA VAL A 241 0.37 13.19 13.22
C VAL A 241 1.25 13.05 11.99
N ALA A 242 1.77 14.17 11.48
CA ALA A 242 2.63 14.16 10.29
C ALA A 242 4.04 13.66 10.58
N LYS A 243 4.62 14.07 11.71
CA LYS A 243 5.99 13.73 12.12
C LYS A 243 6.02 13.15 13.53
N ASP A 244 6.81 12.11 13.72
CA ASP A 244 7.10 11.60 15.05
C ASP A 244 7.79 12.68 15.88
N ALA A 245 7.29 12.92 17.09
CA ALA A 245 7.74 14.02 17.94
C ALA A 245 9.18 13.81 18.46
N ARG A 246 9.61 12.55 18.59
CA ARG A 246 10.94 12.22 19.14
C ARG A 246 12.02 12.28 18.06
N SER A 247 11.79 11.63 16.93
CA SER A 247 12.77 11.49 15.85
C SER A 247 12.68 12.59 14.79
N GLY A 248 11.56 13.33 14.74
CA GLY A 248 11.28 14.30 13.68
C GLY A 248 10.99 13.68 12.31
N GLN A 249 11.00 12.34 12.20
CA GLN A 249 10.73 11.64 10.94
C GLN A 249 9.27 11.79 10.54
N VAL A 250 9.01 11.93 9.26
CA VAL A 250 7.63 11.97 8.73
C VAL A 250 7.06 10.55 8.74
N ILE A 251 5.97 10.38 9.48
CA ILE A 251 5.24 9.12 9.65
C ILE A 251 3.90 9.11 8.88
N ASN A 252 3.37 10.29 8.54
CA ASN A 252 2.25 10.43 7.60
C ASN A 252 2.48 11.58 6.63
N ASP A 253 2.47 11.31 5.32
CA ASP A 253 2.54 12.35 4.29
C ASP A 253 1.17 13.00 4.04
N THR A 254 1.19 14.24 3.53
CA THR A 254 -0.01 14.91 3.01
C THR A 254 -0.46 14.24 1.72
N LEU A 255 -1.64 13.61 1.75
CA LEU A 255 -2.23 12.95 0.58
C LEU A 255 -3.23 13.85 -0.15
N ARG A 256 -4.03 14.61 0.60
CA ARG A 256 -4.95 15.60 0.04
C ARG A 256 -4.44 17.00 0.37
N ALA A 257 -4.21 17.79 -0.67
CA ALA A 257 -3.89 19.20 -0.55
C ALA A 257 -5.09 19.98 0.02
N PRO A 258 -4.87 21.12 0.70
CA PRO A 258 -5.97 21.98 1.11
C PRO A 258 -6.71 22.53 -0.12
N SER A 259 -8.02 22.72 0.01
CA SER A 259 -8.88 23.34 -1.00
C SER A 259 -9.88 24.29 -0.34
N SER A 260 -10.64 25.07 -1.13
CA SER A 260 -11.67 25.95 -0.57
C SER A 260 -12.60 25.19 0.39
N GLY A 261 -12.70 25.67 1.63
CA GLY A 261 -13.51 25.06 2.70
C GLY A 261 -12.98 23.74 3.30
N HIS A 262 -11.84 23.21 2.84
CA HIS A 262 -11.32 21.91 3.28
C HIS A 262 -9.82 21.97 3.60
N SER A 263 -9.47 21.58 4.83
CA SER A 263 -8.06 21.42 5.23
C SER A 263 -7.38 20.30 4.46
N PHE A 264 -6.04 20.34 4.45
CA PHE A 264 -5.24 19.20 3.99
C PHE A 264 -5.57 17.95 4.81
N ALA A 265 -5.27 16.77 4.26
CA ALA A 265 -5.39 15.52 5.01
C ALA A 265 -4.19 14.60 4.76
N LEU A 266 -3.80 13.94 5.84
CA LEU A 266 -2.70 12.99 5.86
C LEU A 266 -3.13 11.60 5.37
N THR A 267 -2.19 10.80 4.90
CA THR A 267 -2.39 9.40 4.51
C THR A 267 -3.16 8.61 5.57
N GLY A 268 -2.76 8.71 6.85
CA GLY A 268 -3.41 8.02 7.96
C GLY A 268 -4.87 8.43 8.21
N GLN A 269 -5.24 9.68 7.90
CA GLN A 269 -6.63 10.15 8.05
C GLN A 269 -7.55 9.62 6.93
N LEU A 270 -6.98 9.41 5.74
CA LEU A 270 -7.71 9.00 4.55
C LEU A 270 -7.69 7.50 4.31
N PHE A 271 -7.03 6.72 5.17
CA PHE A 271 -7.00 5.27 5.09
C PHE A 271 -8.40 4.67 5.08
N ALA A 272 -8.69 3.83 4.09
CA ALA A 272 -9.93 3.08 3.97
C ALA A 272 -9.73 1.61 4.32
N ALA A 273 -8.79 0.93 3.65
CA ALA A 273 -8.51 -0.49 3.85
C ALA A 273 -7.15 -0.89 3.26
N TYR A 274 -6.66 -2.05 3.69
CA TYR A 274 -5.67 -2.84 2.96
C TYR A 274 -6.33 -3.98 2.22
N ALA A 275 -5.64 -4.53 1.21
CA ALA A 275 -5.99 -5.82 0.66
C ALA A 275 -4.79 -6.68 0.27
N THR A 276 -4.92 -7.97 0.53
CA THR A 276 -3.98 -9.01 0.13
C THR A 276 -4.60 -9.83 -1.00
N VAL A 277 -4.04 -9.73 -2.20
CA VAL A 277 -4.41 -10.56 -3.37
C VAL A 277 -3.29 -11.54 -3.74
N LEU A 278 -2.08 -11.27 -3.27
CA LEU A 278 -0.93 -12.14 -3.46
C LEU A 278 -0.93 -13.27 -2.42
N PRO A 279 -0.43 -14.46 -2.76
CA PRO A 279 -0.18 -15.51 -1.77
C PRO A 279 0.62 -15.00 -0.57
N ALA A 280 0.44 -15.68 0.57
CA ALA A 280 1.24 -15.41 1.75
C ALA A 280 2.73 -15.60 1.41
N PRO A 281 3.63 -14.76 1.95
CA PRO A 281 5.06 -14.97 1.79
C PRO A 281 5.43 -16.35 2.35
N ALA A 282 6.28 -17.09 1.63
CA ALA A 282 6.79 -18.36 2.13
C ALA A 282 7.48 -18.13 3.49
N PRO A 283 7.26 -18.99 4.49
CA PRO A 283 7.95 -18.87 5.76
C PRO A 283 9.46 -18.94 5.51
N VAL A 284 10.18 -17.91 5.93
CA VAL A 284 11.64 -17.94 5.92
C VAL A 284 12.06 -19.02 6.90
N ALA A 285 12.60 -20.12 6.39
CA ALA A 285 13.18 -21.16 7.23
C ALA A 285 14.31 -20.53 8.03
N VAL A 286 14.05 -20.21 9.30
CA VAL A 286 15.08 -19.76 10.23
C VAL A 286 15.94 -20.98 10.47
N ALA A 287 17.11 -21.02 9.84
CA ALA A 287 18.12 -22.03 10.14
C ALA A 287 18.46 -21.90 11.62
N SER A 288 17.99 -22.84 12.42
CA SER A 288 18.42 -23.03 13.80
C SER A 288 19.94 -23.19 13.77
N ARG A 289 20.66 -22.23 14.36
CA ARG A 289 22.09 -22.34 14.63
C ARG A 289 22.28 -23.03 15.96
#